data_AF-A8PW42-F1
#
_entry.id   AF-A8PW42-F1
#
_cell.length_a   1.000
_cell.length_b   1.000
_cell.length_c   1.000
_cell.angle_alpha   90.00
_cell.angle_beta   90.00
_cell.angle_gamma   90.00
#
_symmetry.space_group_name_H-M   'P 1'
#
loop_
_entity.id
_entity.type
_entity.pdbx_description
1 polymer ?
#
loop_
_entity_poly.entity_id
_entity_poly.type
_entity_poly.pdbx_seq_one_letter_code
_entity_poly.pdbx_strand_id
1 'polypeptide(L)'
;MARAEASEDLGAAYTQYVWANEPENALVCCVRHVQELVRAYPRFTMERDLHMYFHGRWPCVYVDLVATVVGALQRDAYVEYIIDDGSGIIHVQCRGHVSMKMLDSVHAGIDSCYVRPMPTLYHNVVLFDVGDTVRVRARVSERAAGVQILQAVVFGTCSCNAWSIYRQVRQRM
;
A
#
# COMPACT_ATOMS: atom_id res chain seq x y z
N MET A 1 33.88 -16.97 11.11
CA MET A 1 33.31 -16.78 9.76
C MET A 1 31.81 -16.51 9.83
N ALA A 2 31.00 -17.39 10.42
CA ALA A 2 29.53 -17.19 10.58
C ALA A 2 29.07 -15.85 11.22
N ARG A 3 29.84 -15.27 12.17
CA ARG A 3 29.51 -13.96 12.79
C ARG A 3 29.78 -12.75 11.88
N ALA A 4 30.74 -12.85 10.96
CA ALA A 4 31.06 -11.78 10.02
C ALA A 4 30.04 -11.78 8.87
N GLU A 5 29.69 -12.96 8.35
CA GLU A 5 28.65 -13.16 7.33
C GLU A 5 27.28 -12.69 7.84
N ALA A 6 26.91 -13.02 9.08
CA ALA A 6 25.67 -12.53 9.69
C ALA A 6 25.64 -10.99 9.86
N SER A 7 26.81 -10.36 10.05
CA SER A 7 26.93 -8.90 10.16
C SER A 7 26.82 -8.21 8.80
N GLU A 8 27.40 -8.79 7.75
CA GLU A 8 27.32 -8.27 6.38
C GLU A 8 25.91 -8.43 5.79
N ASP A 9 25.27 -9.58 6.00
CA ASP A 9 23.88 -9.83 5.59
C ASP A 9 22.90 -8.87 6.28
N LEU A 10 23.13 -8.54 7.56
CA LEU A 10 22.31 -7.57 8.28
C LEU A 10 22.50 -6.14 7.74
N GLY A 11 23.74 -5.77 7.38
CA GLY A 11 24.03 -4.46 6.79
C GLY A 11 23.35 -4.26 5.44
N ALA A 12 23.38 -5.29 4.59
CA ALA A 12 22.68 -5.29 3.31
C ALA A 12 21.15 -5.24 3.50
N ALA A 13 20.59 -6.07 4.39
CA ALA A 13 19.16 -6.09 4.70
C ALA A 13 18.67 -4.74 5.25
N TYR A 14 19.46 -4.10 6.13
CA TYR A 14 19.13 -2.79 6.67
C TYR A 14 19.16 -1.71 5.58
N THR A 15 20.15 -1.74 4.69
CA THR A 15 20.23 -0.79 3.56
C THR A 15 19.01 -0.89 2.65
N GLN A 16 18.61 -2.12 2.30
CA GLN A 16 17.40 -2.37 1.52
C GLN A 16 16.14 -1.91 2.26
N TYR A 17 16.07 -2.13 3.57
CA TYR A 17 14.94 -1.69 4.37
C TYR A 17 14.84 -0.17 4.46
N VAL A 18 15.95 0.54 4.66
CA VAL A 18 15.96 2.01 4.70
C VAL A 18 15.38 2.58 3.40
N TRP A 19 15.80 2.05 2.26
CA TRP A 19 15.25 2.45 0.96
C TRP A 19 13.75 2.09 0.84
N ALA A 20 13.37 0.84 1.16
CA ALA A 20 12.00 0.38 1.02
C ALA A 20 11.03 1.03 2.02
N ASN A 21 11.53 1.52 3.16
CA ASN A 21 10.75 2.16 4.22
C ASN A 21 10.44 3.65 3.92
N GLU A 22 10.80 4.15 2.73
CA GLU A 22 10.30 5.43 2.22
C GLU A 22 8.98 5.21 1.44
N PRO A 23 7.88 5.89 1.81
CA PRO A 23 6.61 5.74 1.09
C PRO A 23 6.68 6.10 -0.40
N GLU A 24 7.64 6.92 -0.82
CA GLU A 24 7.84 7.27 -2.23
C GLU A 24 8.32 6.08 -3.07
N ASN A 25 8.98 5.11 -2.46
CA ASN A 25 9.45 3.87 -3.09
C ASN A 25 8.37 2.76 -3.05
N ALA A 26 7.11 3.11 -2.83
CA ALA A 26 6.00 2.16 -2.83
C ALA A 26 5.90 1.43 -4.17
N LEU A 27 5.76 0.10 -4.12
CA LEU A 27 5.66 -0.72 -5.33
C LEU A 27 4.21 -0.80 -5.81
N VAL A 28 4.00 -0.53 -7.10
CA VAL A 28 2.70 -0.73 -7.74
C VAL A 28 2.46 -2.23 -7.91
N CYS A 29 1.41 -2.76 -7.30
CA CYS A 29 1.05 -4.17 -7.41
C CYS A 29 -0.47 -4.36 -7.35
N CYS A 30 -0.95 -5.60 -7.51
CA CYS A 30 -2.35 -5.96 -7.33
C CYS A 30 -2.56 -6.60 -5.94
N VAL A 31 -3.81 -6.68 -5.49
CA VAL A 31 -4.18 -7.23 -4.18
C VAL A 31 -3.66 -8.65 -4.01
N ARG A 32 -3.76 -9.50 -5.03
CA ARG A 32 -3.23 -10.86 -4.99
C ARG A 32 -1.74 -10.89 -4.68
N HIS A 33 -0.96 -10.05 -5.35
CA HIS A 33 0.48 -9.99 -5.09
C HIS A 33 0.77 -9.57 -3.66
N VAL A 34 -0.01 -8.65 -3.09
CA VAL A 34 0.13 -8.28 -1.67
C VAL A 34 -0.07 -9.50 -0.80
N GLN A 35 -1.16 -10.26 -1.01
CA GLN A 35 -1.52 -11.46 -0.25
C GLN A 35 -0.50 -12.60 -0.36
N GLU A 36 0.27 -12.63 -1.45
CA GLU A 36 1.32 -13.62 -1.72
C GLU A 36 2.71 -13.15 -1.26
N LEU A 37 2.84 -11.92 -0.70
CA LEU A 37 4.13 -11.41 -0.24
C LEU A 37 4.70 -12.30 0.86
N VAL A 38 5.96 -12.70 0.67
CA VAL A 38 6.73 -13.42 1.69
C VAL A 38 7.74 -12.45 2.30
N ARG A 39 7.93 -12.56 3.62
CA ARG A 39 8.92 -11.76 4.34
C ARG A 39 10.32 -11.97 3.75
N ALA A 40 11.02 -10.88 3.50
CA ALA A 40 12.33 -10.86 2.87
C ALA A 40 13.40 -11.54 3.73
N TYR A 41 13.36 -11.28 5.04
CA TYR A 41 14.32 -11.82 6.00
C TYR A 41 13.61 -12.39 7.24
N PRO A 42 13.03 -13.61 7.15
CA PRO A 42 12.28 -14.21 8.26
C PRO A 42 13.10 -14.40 9.54
N ARG A 43 14.44 -14.46 9.43
CA ARG A 43 15.36 -14.68 10.55
C ARG A 43 15.60 -13.43 11.41
N PHE A 44 15.33 -12.22 10.90
CA PHE A 44 15.58 -10.96 11.63
C PHE A 44 14.36 -10.46 12.41
N THR A 45 13.33 -11.29 12.55
CA THR A 45 12.10 -10.99 13.29
C THR A 45 12.28 -11.01 14.81
N MET A 46 13.22 -11.81 15.33
CA MET A 46 13.34 -11.98 16.78
C MET A 46 14.10 -10.86 17.51
N GLU A 47 14.92 -10.07 16.80
CA GLU A 47 15.82 -9.11 17.46
C GLU A 47 15.54 -7.64 17.11
N ARG A 48 14.92 -7.33 15.95
CA ARG A 48 14.77 -5.93 15.46
C ARG A 48 13.50 -5.62 14.63
N ASP A 49 12.55 -6.55 14.54
CA ASP A 49 11.24 -6.39 13.84
C ASP A 49 11.31 -5.70 12.46
N LEU A 50 12.20 -6.19 11.59
CA LEU A 50 12.36 -5.68 10.24
C LEU A 50 11.22 -6.21 9.33
N HIS A 51 10.07 -5.53 9.34
CA HIS A 51 8.92 -5.87 8.50
C HIS A 51 9.13 -5.42 7.05
N MET A 52 9.78 -6.29 6.26
CA MET A 52 10.03 -6.11 4.84
C MET A 52 9.70 -7.38 4.06
N TYR A 53 9.24 -7.21 2.83
CA TYR A 53 8.83 -8.27 1.90
C TYR A 53 9.59 -8.15 0.58
N PHE A 54 9.54 -9.19 -0.24
CA PHE A 54 9.96 -9.10 -1.64
C PHE A 54 8.77 -9.20 -2.58
N HIS A 55 8.67 -8.24 -3.51
CA HIS A 55 7.82 -8.38 -4.69
C HIS A 55 8.72 -8.68 -5.89
N GLY A 56 8.78 -9.96 -6.28
CA GLY A 56 9.80 -10.44 -7.21
C GLY A 56 11.21 -10.23 -6.63
N ARG A 57 12.00 -9.33 -7.23
CA ARG A 57 13.37 -8.99 -6.80
C ARG A 57 13.47 -7.69 -6.02
N TRP A 58 12.35 -6.99 -5.81
CA TRP A 58 12.34 -5.65 -5.24
C TRP A 58 11.94 -5.69 -3.76
N PRO A 59 12.72 -5.08 -2.85
CA PRO A 59 12.34 -4.97 -1.45
C PRO A 59 11.13 -4.05 -1.30
N CYS A 60 10.19 -4.44 -0.46
CA CYS A 60 8.88 -3.82 -0.35
C CYS A 60 8.46 -3.67 1.11
N VAL A 61 8.10 -2.45 1.50
CA VAL A 61 7.42 -2.13 2.77
C VAL A 61 6.09 -1.42 2.49
N TYR A 62 6.07 -0.57 1.45
CA TYR A 62 4.88 0.12 0.97
C TYR A 62 4.45 -0.39 -0.40
N VAL A 63 3.14 -0.38 -0.63
CA VAL A 63 2.50 -0.72 -1.90
C VAL A 63 1.60 0.43 -2.36
N ASP A 64 1.41 0.53 -3.67
CA ASP A 64 0.50 1.47 -4.33
C ASP A 64 -0.51 0.65 -5.15
N LEU A 65 -1.79 0.79 -4.81
CA LEU A 65 -2.90 0.00 -5.34
C LEU A 65 -3.97 0.93 -5.90
N VAL A 66 -4.65 0.48 -6.95
CA VAL A 66 -5.90 1.08 -7.43
C VAL A 66 -6.98 0.02 -7.37
N ALA A 67 -8.06 0.31 -6.65
CA ALA A 67 -9.10 -0.66 -6.36
C ALA A 67 -10.45 0.04 -6.14
N THR A 68 -11.52 -0.74 -6.17
CA THR A 68 -12.87 -0.28 -5.85
C THR A 68 -13.17 -0.56 -4.37
N VAL A 69 -13.77 0.40 -3.68
CA VAL A 69 -14.27 0.21 -2.32
C VAL A 69 -15.49 -0.71 -2.36
N VAL A 70 -15.41 -1.86 -1.71
CA VAL A 70 -16.52 -2.84 -1.61
C VAL A 70 -17.13 -2.89 -0.21
N GLY A 71 -16.49 -2.25 0.77
CA GLY A 71 -17.02 -2.08 2.12
C GLY A 71 -16.27 -1.01 2.90
N ALA A 72 -16.95 -0.38 3.85
CA ALA A 72 -16.36 0.58 4.77
C ALA A 72 -16.94 0.38 6.17
N LEU A 73 -16.07 0.35 7.18
CA LEU A 73 -16.41 0.15 8.58
C LEU A 73 -15.73 1.22 9.41
N GLN A 74 -16.53 2.03 10.09
CA GLN A 74 -16.02 2.95 11.10
C GLN A 74 -15.71 2.18 12.39
N ARG A 75 -14.48 2.31 12.90
CA ARG A 75 -14.06 1.83 14.22
C ARG A 75 -13.73 3.03 15.10
N ASP A 76 -13.61 2.79 16.40
CA ASP A 76 -13.39 3.85 17.39
C ASP A 76 -12.12 4.67 17.12
N ALA A 77 -11.06 4.04 16.60
CA ALA A 77 -9.75 4.68 16.39
C ALA A 77 -9.30 4.77 14.92
N TYR A 78 -10.05 4.19 13.98
CA TYR A 78 -9.70 4.17 12.56
C TYR A 78 -10.90 3.84 11.67
N VAL A 79 -10.80 4.18 10.39
CA VAL A 79 -11.72 3.67 9.37
C VAL A 79 -11.07 2.48 8.67
N GLU A 80 -11.84 1.42 8.50
CA GLU A 80 -11.44 0.23 7.77
C GLU A 80 -12.18 0.19 6.44
N TYR A 81 -11.44 0.27 5.33
CA TYR A 81 -11.97 0.04 3.99
C TYR A 81 -11.65 -1.38 3.54
N ILE A 82 -12.59 -1.99 2.84
CA ILE A 82 -12.41 -3.24 2.13
C ILE A 82 -12.37 -2.87 0.66
N ILE A 83 -11.27 -3.19 -0.02
CA ILE A 83 -11.04 -2.83 -1.42
C ILE A 83 -10.84 -4.08 -2.27
N ASP A 84 -11.29 -4.01 -3.53
CA ASP A 84 -11.20 -5.07 -4.52
C ASP A 84 -10.69 -4.50 -5.86
N ASP A 85 -9.62 -5.08 -6.41
CA ASP A 85 -9.06 -4.71 -7.71
C ASP A 85 -9.34 -5.75 -8.83
N GLY A 86 -10.18 -6.74 -8.54
CA GLY A 86 -10.50 -7.89 -9.38
C GLY A 86 -9.51 -9.06 -9.25
N SER A 87 -8.37 -8.87 -8.59
CA SER A 87 -7.40 -9.94 -8.32
C SER A 87 -7.60 -10.60 -6.95
N GLY A 88 -8.18 -9.87 -6.00
CA GLY A 88 -8.50 -10.28 -4.63
C GLY A 88 -9.06 -9.13 -3.80
N ILE A 89 -9.42 -9.42 -2.56
CA ILE A 89 -9.99 -8.44 -1.60
C ILE A 89 -9.05 -8.25 -0.42
N ILE A 90 -8.79 -7.00 -0.01
CA ILE A 90 -7.92 -6.70 1.14
C ILE A 90 -8.47 -5.58 2.02
N HIS A 91 -8.10 -5.64 3.30
CA HIS A 91 -8.47 -4.66 4.31
C HIS A 91 -7.42 -3.55 4.40
N VAL A 92 -7.87 -2.30 4.33
CA VAL A 92 -7.07 -1.09 4.48
C VAL A 92 -7.52 -0.33 5.72
N GLN A 93 -6.59 -0.07 6.63
CA GLN A 93 -6.80 0.73 7.82
C GLN A 93 -6.31 2.16 7.61
N CYS A 94 -7.19 3.12 7.78
CA CYS A 94 -6.88 4.55 7.77
C CYS A 94 -6.84 5.05 9.22
N ARG A 95 -5.62 5.14 9.78
CA ARG A 95 -5.38 5.63 11.14
C ARG A 95 -4.92 7.09 11.09
N GLY A 96 -5.36 7.91 12.05
CA GLY A 96 -4.90 9.29 12.19
C GLY A 96 -5.33 10.22 11.05
N HIS A 97 -4.49 11.22 10.77
CA HIS A 97 -4.64 12.12 9.64
C HIS A 97 -3.91 11.54 8.42
N VAL A 98 -4.66 11.00 7.46
CA VAL A 98 -4.08 10.53 6.20
C VAL A 98 -4.10 11.70 5.21
N SER A 99 -2.94 12.05 4.66
CA SER A 99 -2.87 13.14 3.68
C SER A 99 -3.50 12.67 2.37
N MET A 100 -4.54 13.36 1.92
CA MET A 100 -5.05 13.20 0.55
C MET A 100 -4.18 14.03 -0.40
N LYS A 101 -2.90 13.66 -0.58
CA LYS A 101 -2.18 14.18 -1.74
C LYS A 101 -2.85 13.59 -2.99
N MET A 102 -3.12 14.42 -4.00
CA MET A 102 -3.33 13.90 -5.34
C MET A 102 -2.07 13.09 -5.66
N LEU A 103 -2.19 11.76 -5.64
CA LEU A 103 -1.13 10.88 -6.11
C LEU A 103 -0.98 11.19 -7.57
N ASP A 104 0.11 11.89 -7.93
CA ASP A 104 0.39 12.45 -9.25
C ASP A 104 -0.26 11.59 -10.31
N SER A 105 -1.36 12.15 -10.83
CA SER A 105 -2.14 11.56 -11.89
C SER A 105 -1.18 11.32 -13.05
N VAL A 106 -1.03 10.06 -13.46
CA VAL A 106 -0.58 9.78 -14.81
C VAL A 106 -1.67 10.38 -15.71
N HIS A 107 -1.47 11.63 -16.12
CA HIS A 107 -2.42 12.40 -16.92
C HIS A 107 -2.53 11.74 -18.29
N ALA A 108 -3.58 10.98 -18.48
CA ALA A 108 -4.09 10.61 -19.79
C ALA A 108 -5.62 10.80 -19.79
N GLY A 109 -6.05 12.06 -19.87
CA GLY A 109 -7.42 12.41 -20.26
C GLY A 109 -8.15 13.37 -19.31
N ILE A 110 -8.58 14.49 -19.91
CA ILE A 110 -9.65 15.45 -19.59
C ILE A 110 -10.00 15.64 -18.09
N ASP A 111 -9.67 16.83 -17.60
CA ASP A 111 -10.05 17.36 -16.29
C ASP A 111 -11.55 17.24 -16.02
N SER A 112 -11.94 16.34 -15.12
CA SER A 112 -13.27 16.38 -14.52
C SER A 112 -13.32 17.55 -13.54
N CYS A 113 -14.08 18.59 -13.87
CA CYS A 113 -14.23 19.85 -13.13
C CYS A 113 -14.90 19.75 -11.73
N TYR A 114 -14.98 18.55 -11.14
CA TYR A 114 -15.53 18.31 -9.81
C TYR A 114 -14.45 17.81 -8.84
N VAL A 115 -13.39 18.58 -8.67
CA VAL A 115 -12.45 18.39 -7.57
C VAL A 115 -13.08 19.00 -6.32
N ARG A 116 -13.64 18.15 -5.43
CA ARG A 116 -14.04 18.64 -4.10
C ARG A 116 -12.79 19.17 -3.37
N PRO A 117 -12.85 20.36 -2.74
CA PRO A 117 -11.70 20.91 -2.00
C PRO A 117 -11.27 19.93 -0.91
N MET A 118 -9.96 19.74 -0.75
CA MET A 118 -9.34 18.63 0.00
C MET A 118 -9.60 18.67 1.51
N PRO A 119 -10.43 17.78 2.10
CA PRO A 119 -10.32 17.49 3.51
C PRO A 119 -9.09 16.61 3.78
N THR A 120 -8.46 16.80 4.94
CA THR A 120 -7.62 15.75 5.53
C THR A 120 -8.52 14.55 5.83
N LEU A 121 -8.09 13.32 5.56
CA LEU A 121 -8.84 12.14 6.00
C LEU A 121 -8.76 12.09 7.52
N TYR A 122 -9.89 12.33 8.18
CA TYR A 122 -10.01 12.13 9.62
C TYR A 122 -10.41 10.68 9.88
N HIS A 123 -9.74 10.03 10.84
CA HIS A 123 -9.99 8.65 11.26
C HIS A 123 -11.42 8.38 11.77
N ASN A 124 -12.23 9.42 11.96
CA ASN A 124 -13.60 9.36 12.47
C ASN A 124 -14.67 9.60 11.39
N VAL A 125 -14.29 9.72 10.11
CA VAL A 125 -15.24 9.93 9.02
C VAL A 125 -14.97 8.95 7.89
N VAL A 126 -15.99 8.20 7.51
CA VAL A 126 -16.00 7.44 6.25
C VAL A 126 -16.16 8.44 5.11
N LEU A 127 -15.16 8.52 4.23
CA LEU A 127 -15.08 9.52 3.16
C LEU A 127 -15.30 8.95 1.77
N PHE A 128 -15.17 7.63 1.62
CA PHE A 128 -15.39 6.92 0.35
C PHE A 128 -16.53 5.93 0.51
N ASP A 129 -17.43 5.95 -0.47
CA ASP A 129 -18.59 5.08 -0.50
C ASP A 129 -18.29 3.79 -1.26
N VAL A 130 -19.15 2.79 -1.05
CA VAL A 130 -19.07 1.53 -1.81
C VAL A 130 -19.31 1.81 -3.29
N GLY A 131 -18.40 1.35 -4.14
CA GLY A 131 -18.36 1.61 -5.58
C GLY A 131 -17.33 2.66 -6.01
N ASP A 132 -16.78 3.44 -5.07
CA ASP A 132 -15.74 4.42 -5.39
C ASP A 132 -14.44 3.75 -5.82
N THR A 133 -13.80 4.29 -6.84
CA THR A 133 -12.45 3.87 -7.24
C THR A 133 -11.42 4.74 -6.55
N VAL A 134 -10.53 4.09 -5.80
CA VAL A 134 -9.56 4.73 -4.94
C VAL A 134 -8.14 4.28 -5.30
N ARG A 135 -7.19 5.20 -5.13
CA ARG A 135 -5.76 4.89 -5.11
C ARG A 135 -5.27 4.94 -3.67
N VAL A 136 -4.55 3.90 -3.28
CA VAL A 136 -4.09 3.69 -1.92
C VAL A 136 -2.61 3.42 -1.92
N ARG A 137 -1.86 4.27 -1.23
CA ARG A 137 -0.48 3.98 -0.84
C ARG A 137 -0.47 3.57 0.62
N ALA A 138 -0.03 2.35 0.90
CA ALA A 138 -0.13 1.77 2.22
C ALA A 138 1.10 0.94 2.61
N ARG A 139 1.39 0.93 3.91
CA ARG A 139 2.36 0.03 4.51
C ARG A 139 1.76 -1.36 4.62
N VAL A 140 2.50 -2.38 4.22
CA VAL A 140 2.12 -3.78 4.44
C VAL A 140 2.37 -4.14 5.91
N SER A 141 1.35 -4.66 6.57
CA SER A 141 1.39 -5.10 7.97
C SER A 141 0.68 -6.45 8.08
N GLU A 142 0.95 -7.20 9.16
CA GLU A 142 0.32 -8.49 9.40
C GLU A 142 -0.52 -8.39 10.69
N ARG A 143 -1.73 -8.96 10.68
CA ARG A 143 -2.50 -9.19 11.91
C ARG A 143 -1.95 -10.39 12.66
N ALA A 144 -2.34 -10.54 13.93
CA ALA A 144 -1.95 -11.66 14.80
C ALA A 144 -2.21 -13.06 14.20
N ALA A 145 -3.11 -13.19 13.22
CA ALA A 145 -3.41 -14.42 12.50
C ALA A 145 -2.55 -14.65 11.23
N GLY A 146 -1.52 -13.83 10.99
CA GLY A 146 -0.68 -13.89 9.78
C GLY A 146 -1.34 -13.32 8.52
N VAL A 147 -2.55 -12.77 8.65
CA VAL A 147 -3.27 -12.15 7.52
C VAL A 147 -2.70 -10.76 7.26
N GLN A 148 -2.28 -10.52 6.02
CA GLN A 148 -1.78 -9.21 5.61
C GLN A 148 -2.91 -8.18 5.52
N ILE A 149 -2.60 -7.00 6.05
CA ILE A 149 -3.45 -5.82 6.02
C ILE A 149 -2.63 -4.63 5.57
N LEU A 150 -3.33 -3.61 5.11
CA LEU A 150 -2.71 -2.37 4.64
C LEU A 150 -2.97 -1.25 5.63
N GLN A 151 -1.95 -0.48 5.95
CA GLN A 151 -2.07 0.76 6.73
C GLN A 151 -1.86 1.95 5.79
N ALA A 152 -2.92 2.68 5.50
CA ALA A 152 -2.90 3.76 4.53
C ALA A 152 -2.01 4.93 5.00
N VAL A 153 -1.16 5.41 4.10
CA VAL A 153 -0.36 6.65 4.25
C VAL A 153 -0.89 7.74 3.32
N VAL A 154 -1.37 7.34 2.14
CA VAL A 154 -2.12 8.19 1.20
C VAL A 154 -3.32 7.40 0.71
N PHE A 155 -4.49 8.02 0.67
CA PHE A 155 -5.72 7.41 0.20
C PHE A 155 -6.54 8.51 -0.49
N GLY A 156 -6.94 8.29 -1.73
CA GLY A 156 -7.59 9.31 -2.54
C GLY A 156 -8.39 8.74 -3.70
N THR A 157 -9.21 9.56 -4.34
CA THR A 157 -9.93 9.16 -5.55
C THR A 157 -8.98 9.10 -6.75
N CYS A 158 -9.24 8.16 -7.66
CA CYS A 158 -8.68 8.23 -9.01
C CYS A 158 -9.55 9.15 -9.87
N SER A 159 -8.99 10.24 -10.41
CA SER A 159 -9.65 10.94 -11.51
C SER A 159 -9.64 10.03 -12.75
N CYS A 160 -10.78 9.41 -13.04
CA CYS A 160 -11.22 8.78 -14.29
C CYS A 160 -10.14 8.18 -15.24
N ASN A 161 -9.80 6.90 -15.06
CA ASN A 161 -9.75 5.83 -16.10
C ASN A 161 -8.84 4.66 -15.66
N ALA A 162 -9.43 3.67 -14.99
CA ALA A 162 -8.77 2.42 -14.56
C ALA A 162 -8.20 1.55 -15.70
N TRP A 163 -8.41 1.92 -16.97
CA TRP A 163 -7.96 1.16 -18.14
C TRP A 163 -6.52 1.49 -18.62
N SER A 164 -5.92 2.57 -18.14
CA SER A 164 -4.56 3.00 -18.56
C SER A 164 -3.44 2.30 -17.77
N ILE A 165 -3.65 2.05 -16.47
CA ILE A 165 -2.62 1.51 -15.56
C ILE A 165 -2.26 0.06 -15.91
N TYR A 166 -3.25 -0.74 -16.33
CA TYR A 166 -3.02 -2.12 -16.80
C TYR A 166 -2.09 -2.20 -18.04
N ARG A 167 -1.99 -1.14 -18.86
CA ARG A 167 -1.04 -1.09 -19.99
C ARG A 167 0.40 -0.78 -19.55
N GLN A 168 0.60 0.04 -18.51
CA GLN A 168 1.96 0.36 -18.05
C GLN A 168 2.62 -0.82 -17.32
N VAL A 169 1.87 -1.62 -16.58
CA VAL A 169 2.39 -2.84 -15.92
C VAL A 169 2.86 -3.87 -16.96
N ARG A 170 2.18 -3.99 -18.11
CA ARG A 170 2.59 -4.89 -19.20
C ARG A 170 3.81 -4.42 -19.99
N GLN A 171 4.22 -3.16 -19.88
CA GLN A 171 5.37 -2.63 -20.62
C GLN A 171 6.66 -2.60 -19.79
N ARG A 172 6.58 -2.91 -18.49
CA ARG A 172 7.75 -2.93 -17.57
C ARG A 172 8.05 -4.30 -16.96
N MET A 173 7.29 -5.33 -17.34
CA MET A 173 7.69 -6.74 -17.18
C MET A 173 8.45 -7.20 -18.43
#